data_AF-A0AAW9KAZ4-F1
#
_entry.id   AF-A0AAW9KAZ4-F1
#
_cell.length_a   1.000
_cell.length_b   1.000
_cell.length_c   1.000
_cell.angle_alpha   90.00
_cell.angle_beta   90.00
_cell.angle_gamma   90.00
#
_symmetry.space_group_name_H-M   'P 1'
#
loop_
_entity.id
_entity.type
_entity.pdbx_description
1 polymer ?
#
loop_
_entity_poly.entity_id
_entity_poly.type
_entity_poly.pdbx_seq_one_letter_code
_entity_poly.pdbx_strand_id
1 'polypeptide(L)'
;MGVEIKGEKELDQNLKLLAAQSKSARNKGLKKSAEYAGRKLAEKTAYNADRKSDRKWKAQRQFEKASGTTKEFPHLKDDVQVSGVSSMGEIKIGYGEDTYWRAHFAETGTINQTGQHFMQRTELEIKEEVISIMAEVFKKELGL
;
A
#
# COMPACT_ATOMS: atom_id res chain seq x y z
N MET A 1 21.70 -14.29 -54.83
CA MET A 1 21.29 -12.99 -54.26
C MET A 1 20.21 -13.26 -53.23
N GLY A 2 20.47 -12.95 -51.95
CA GLY A 2 19.48 -13.11 -50.88
C GLY A 2 18.88 -11.76 -50.51
N VAL A 3 17.58 -11.74 -50.21
CA VAL A 3 16.89 -10.54 -49.71
C VAL A 3 16.88 -10.62 -48.19
N GLU A 4 17.55 -9.68 -47.53
CA GLU A 4 17.55 -9.54 -46.08
C GLU A 4 16.30 -8.78 -45.62
N ILE A 5 15.41 -9.45 -44.89
CA ILE A 5 14.21 -8.83 -44.32
C ILE A 5 14.62 -8.08 -43.05
N LYS A 6 14.80 -6.76 -43.15
CA LYS A 6 15.17 -5.89 -42.01
C LYS A 6 14.04 -5.66 -41.00
N GLY A 7 12.80 -5.99 -41.37
CA GLY A 7 11.60 -5.72 -40.56
C GLY A 7 11.56 -6.47 -39.22
N GLU A 8 12.21 -7.64 -39.11
CA GLU A 8 12.22 -8.41 -37.86
C GLU A 8 12.95 -7.66 -36.73
N LYS A 9 14.08 -6.99 -37.04
CA LYS A 9 14.84 -6.20 -36.05
C LYS A 9 14.08 -4.96 -35.58
N GLU A 10 13.35 -4.29 -36.48
CA GLU A 10 12.53 -3.13 -36.14
C GLU A 10 11.30 -3.54 -35.30
N LEU A 11 10.68 -4.68 -35.64
CA LEU A 11 9.58 -5.25 -34.86
C LEU A 11 10.04 -5.58 -33.44
N ASP A 12 11.18 -6.25 -33.28
CA ASP A 12 11.76 -6.59 -31.98
C ASP A 12 12.09 -5.36 -31.13
N GLN A 13 12.60 -4.30 -31.76
CA GLN A 13 12.86 -3.04 -31.07
C GLN A 13 11.57 -2.39 -30.58
N ASN A 14 10.53 -2.36 -31.42
CA ASN A 14 9.23 -1.81 -31.06
C ASN A 14 8.55 -2.62 -29.95
N LEU A 15 8.65 -3.96 -29.99
CA LEU A 15 8.14 -4.83 -28.93
C LEU A 15 8.87 -4.61 -27.59
N LYS A 16 10.20 -4.43 -27.62
CA LYS A 16 10.97 -4.08 -26.41
C LYS A 16 10.59 -2.71 -25.85
N LEU A 17 10.37 -1.72 -26.72
CA LEU A 17 9.92 -0.39 -26.32
C LEU A 17 8.52 -0.43 -25.70
N LEU A 18 7.59 -1.17 -26.30
CA LEU A 18 6.25 -1.37 -25.77
C LEU A 18 6.26 -2.12 -24.44
N ALA A 19 7.13 -3.12 -24.28
CA ALA A 19 7.33 -3.81 -23.01
C ALA A 19 7.92 -2.90 -21.91
N ALA A 20 8.84 -2.00 -22.28
CA ALA A 20 9.39 -1.01 -21.35
C ALA A 20 8.34 0.03 -20.95
N GLN A 21 7.56 0.53 -21.91
CA GLN A 21 6.46 1.46 -21.68
C GLN A 21 5.37 0.84 -20.82
N SER A 22 4.96 -0.41 -21.09
CA SER A 22 3.95 -1.11 -20.29
C SER A 22 4.42 -1.35 -18.85
N LYS A 23 5.70 -1.67 -18.63
CA LYS A 23 6.28 -1.77 -17.28
C LYS A 23 6.25 -0.43 -16.53
N SER A 24 6.61 0.66 -17.21
CA SER A 24 6.55 2.01 -16.64
C SER A 24 5.11 2.42 -16.30
N ALA A 25 4.19 2.23 -17.25
CA ALA A 25 2.77 2.51 -17.10
C ALA A 25 2.16 1.72 -15.94
N ARG A 26 2.48 0.42 -15.86
CA ARG A 26 2.08 -0.45 -14.75
C ARG A 26 2.57 0.08 -13.41
N ASN A 27 3.86 0.40 -13.28
CA ASN A 27 4.42 0.87 -12.02
C ASN A 27 3.81 2.21 -11.56
N LYS A 28 3.54 3.13 -12.50
CA LYS A 28 2.84 4.39 -12.21
C LYS A 28 1.40 4.14 -11.77
N GLY A 29 0.68 3.26 -12.47
CA GLY A 29 -0.69 2.87 -12.14
C GLY A 29 -0.76 2.26 -10.74
N LEU A 30 0.10 1.28 -10.46
CA LEU A 30 0.21 0.65 -9.14
C LEU A 30 0.48 1.69 -8.04
N LYS A 31 1.44 2.60 -8.24
CA LYS A 31 1.76 3.63 -7.24
C LYS A 31 0.56 4.53 -6.95
N LYS A 32 -0.12 5.03 -7.98
CA LYS A 32 -1.28 5.90 -7.84
C LYS A 32 -2.46 5.18 -7.16
N SER A 33 -2.73 3.94 -7.56
CA SER A 33 -3.76 3.12 -6.93
C SER A 33 -3.41 2.80 -5.47
N ALA A 34 -2.14 2.57 -5.15
CA ALA A 34 -1.70 2.31 -3.78
C ALA A 34 -1.77 3.55 -2.88
N GLU A 35 -1.48 4.74 -3.41
CA GLU A 35 -1.71 6.00 -2.70
C GLU A 35 -3.20 6.20 -2.38
N TYR A 36 -4.08 5.89 -3.34
CA TYR A 36 -5.53 5.95 -3.14
C TYR A 36 -6.00 4.97 -2.05
N ALA A 37 -5.57 3.72 -2.17
CA ALA A 37 -5.89 2.67 -1.22
C ALA A 37 -5.35 2.97 0.20
N GLY A 38 -4.13 3.51 0.31
CA GLY A 38 -3.57 3.96 1.59
C GLY A 38 -4.37 5.08 2.24
N ARG A 39 -4.84 6.06 1.46
CA ARG A 39 -5.73 7.12 1.97
C ARG A 39 -7.06 6.57 2.45
N LYS A 40 -7.68 5.65 1.69
CA LYS A 40 -8.93 5.01 2.09
C LYS A 40 -8.79 4.17 3.35
N LEU A 41 -7.68 3.45 3.47
CA LEU A 41 -7.35 2.71 4.68
C LEU A 41 -7.22 3.66 5.89
N ALA A 42 -6.50 4.77 5.74
CA ALA A 42 -6.38 5.79 6.78
C ALA A 42 -7.74 6.43 7.15
N GLU A 43 -8.62 6.69 6.19
CA GLU A 43 -9.98 7.21 6.45
C GLU A 43 -10.82 6.23 7.28
N LYS A 44 -10.69 4.93 7.02
CA LYS A 44 -11.46 3.87 7.69
C LYS A 44 -10.86 3.43 9.02
N THR A 45 -9.58 3.74 9.27
CA THR A 45 -9.00 3.53 10.60
C THR A 45 -9.65 4.42 11.65
N ALA A 46 -10.14 3.81 12.72
CA ALA A 46 -10.70 4.55 13.84
C ALA A 46 -9.66 5.50 14.44
N TYR A 47 -9.92 6.81 14.39
CA TYR A 47 -9.05 7.84 14.93
C TYR A 47 -9.57 8.33 16.29
N ASN A 48 -8.88 7.96 17.37
CA ASN A 48 -9.21 8.45 18.70
C ASN A 48 -8.51 9.79 18.96
N ALA A 49 -8.99 10.85 18.29
CA ALA A 49 -8.47 12.22 18.40
C ALA A 49 -8.47 12.73 19.86
N ASP A 50 -9.55 12.43 20.58
CA ASP A 50 -9.86 13.07 21.85
C ASP A 50 -9.22 12.37 23.06
N ARG A 51 -8.63 11.18 22.87
CA ARG A 51 -7.88 10.50 23.92
C ARG A 51 -6.41 10.90 23.86
N LYS A 52 -5.99 11.75 24.80
CA LYS A 52 -4.58 11.88 25.22
C LYS A 52 -4.13 10.55 25.83
N SER A 53 -3.80 9.61 24.96
CA SER A 53 -3.18 8.34 25.32
C SER A 53 -1.76 8.37 24.78
N ASP A 54 -0.80 8.03 25.64
CA ASP A 54 0.58 7.73 25.29
C ASP A 54 0.69 6.47 24.41
N ARG A 55 -0.41 5.69 24.28
CA ARG A 55 -0.55 4.49 23.43
C ARG A 55 0.43 3.37 23.78
N LYS A 56 1.09 3.47 24.94
CA LYS A 56 2.04 2.50 25.48
C LYS A 56 1.32 1.37 26.19
N TRP A 57 1.80 0.15 26.00
CA TRP A 57 1.38 -0.99 26.82
C TRP A 57 2.15 -1.03 28.15
N LYS A 58 1.67 -1.80 29.12
CA LYS A 58 2.24 -1.83 30.48
C LYS A 58 3.73 -2.21 30.50
N ALA A 59 4.10 -3.26 29.78
CA ALA A 59 5.50 -3.68 29.68
C ALA A 59 6.40 -2.64 28.97
N GLN A 60 5.89 -1.86 28.01
CA GLN A 60 6.64 -0.75 27.42
C GLN A 60 6.97 0.29 28.49
N ARG A 61 5.99 0.69 29.31
CA ARG A 61 6.24 1.65 30.41
C ARG A 61 7.26 1.13 31.43
N GLN A 62 7.25 -0.17 31.71
CA GLN A 62 8.26 -0.80 32.59
C GLN A 62 9.66 -0.81 31.95
N PHE A 63 9.74 -1.09 30.65
CA PHE A 63 10.99 -1.03 29.91
C PHE A 63 11.55 0.39 29.84
N GLU A 64 10.73 1.40 29.57
CA GLU A 64 11.14 2.81 29.57
C GLU A 64 11.63 3.28 30.95
N LYS A 65 10.97 2.82 32.03
CA LYS A 65 11.41 3.09 33.40
C LYS A 65 12.78 2.46 33.69
N ALA A 66 13.07 1.29 33.13
CA ALA A 66 14.34 0.59 33.32
C ALA A 66 15.47 1.12 32.41
N SER A 67 15.14 1.54 31.19
CA SER A 67 16.10 2.00 30.17
C SER A 67 16.31 3.52 30.14
N GLY A 68 15.45 4.30 30.81
CA GLY A 68 15.47 5.76 30.77
C GLY A 68 15.09 6.37 29.41
N THR A 69 14.73 5.54 28.42
CA THR A 69 14.42 5.99 27.06
C THR A 69 12.91 6.03 26.88
N THR A 70 12.37 7.14 26.38
CA THR A 70 10.92 7.30 26.13
C THR A 70 10.65 7.18 24.63
N LYS A 71 9.76 6.26 24.22
CA LYS A 71 9.32 6.12 22.82
C LYS A 71 7.88 6.60 22.67
N GLU A 72 7.61 7.45 21.68
CA GLU A 72 6.25 7.81 21.30
C GLU A 72 5.78 6.91 20.16
N PHE A 73 4.53 6.44 20.26
CA PHE A 73 3.93 5.59 19.23
C PHE A 73 2.94 6.40 18.39
N PRO A 74 3.09 6.41 17.05
CA PRO A 74 2.15 7.10 16.19
C PRO A 74 0.77 6.44 16.21
N HIS A 75 -0.24 7.18 15.76
CA HIS A 75 -1.57 6.63 15.58
C HIS A 75 -1.63 5.77 14.30
N LEU A 76 -2.46 4.73 14.27
CA LEU A 76 -2.63 3.84 13.10
C LEU A 76 -2.88 4.62 11.81
N LYS A 77 -3.85 5.55 11.85
CA LYS A 77 -4.16 6.49 10.76
C LYS A 77 -2.94 7.23 10.20
N ASP A 78 -2.00 7.60 11.07
CA ASP A 78 -0.85 8.43 10.71
C ASP A 78 0.37 7.58 10.29
N ASP A 79 0.33 6.27 10.54
CA ASP A 79 1.39 5.32 10.20
C ASP A 79 0.93 4.30 9.14
N VAL A 80 0.11 4.78 8.18
CA VAL A 80 -0.20 4.00 6.97
C VAL A 80 0.95 4.13 5.99
N GLN A 81 1.55 3.00 5.64
CA GLN A 81 2.71 2.92 4.77
C GLN A 81 2.36 2.19 3.47
N VAL A 82 2.95 2.68 2.38
CA VAL A 82 2.87 2.08 1.04
C VAL A 82 4.27 1.60 0.67
N SER A 83 4.41 0.31 0.41
CA SER A 83 5.70 -0.26 0.01
C SER A 83 6.10 0.14 -1.41
N GLY A 84 7.38 -0.03 -1.74
CA GLY A 84 7.81 0.00 -3.14
C GLY A 84 7.16 -1.11 -3.97
N VAL A 85 7.22 -0.95 -5.30
CA VAL A 85 6.76 -1.98 -6.25
C VAL A 85 7.69 -3.18 -6.19
N SER A 86 7.14 -4.34 -5.83
CA SER A 86 7.85 -5.63 -5.84
C SER A 86 8.29 -6.00 -7.27
N SER A 87 9.28 -6.88 -7.40
CA SER A 87 9.69 -7.46 -8.69
C SER A 87 8.52 -8.14 -9.43
N MET A 88 7.55 -8.67 -8.68
CA MET A 88 6.33 -9.28 -9.21
C MET A 88 5.22 -8.27 -9.54
N GLY A 89 5.42 -6.97 -9.30
CA GLY A 89 4.41 -5.95 -9.56
C GLY A 89 3.36 -5.81 -8.46
N GLU A 90 3.66 -6.25 -7.25
CA GLU A 90 2.80 -6.10 -6.08
C GLU A 90 3.21 -4.86 -5.26
N ILE A 91 2.22 -4.14 -4.72
CA ILE A 91 2.45 -3.11 -3.70
C ILE A 91 1.72 -3.55 -2.44
N LYS A 92 2.42 -3.54 -1.31
CA LYS A 92 1.84 -3.78 0.01
C LYS A 92 1.44 -2.46 0.64
N ILE A 93 0.25 -2.45 1.19
CA ILE A 93 -0.33 -1.30 1.89
C ILE A 93 -0.69 -1.78 3.28
N GLY A 94 -0.26 -1.06 4.30
CA GLY A 94 -0.48 -1.47 5.67
C GLY A 94 0.07 -0.47 6.65
N TYR A 95 0.51 -0.98 7.79
CA TYR A 95 0.98 -0.19 8.91
C TYR A 95 2.48 -0.38 9.12
N GLY A 96 3.13 0.64 9.68
CA GLY A 96 4.53 0.52 10.12
C GLY A 96 4.72 -0.52 11.22
N GLU A 97 5.97 -0.91 11.45
CA GLU A 97 6.35 -1.96 12.43
C GLU A 97 5.80 -1.68 13.83
N ASP A 98 5.78 -0.41 14.24
CA ASP A 98 5.34 0.03 15.56
C ASP A 98 3.83 0.00 15.76
N THR A 99 3.05 -0.01 14.67
CA THR A 99 1.58 0.06 14.72
C THR A 99 0.88 -1.16 14.14
N TYR A 100 1.54 -1.95 13.30
CA TYR A 100 1.00 -3.15 12.66
C TYR A 100 0.36 -4.14 13.63
N TRP A 101 1.06 -4.47 14.73
CA TRP A 101 0.53 -5.39 15.74
C TRP A 101 -0.77 -4.87 16.38
N ARG A 102 -0.95 -3.55 16.50
CA ARG A 102 -2.17 -2.92 17.03
C ARG A 102 -3.32 -2.98 16.02
N ALA A 103 -3.00 -2.86 14.74
CA ALA A 103 -3.96 -2.97 13.65
C ALA A 103 -4.63 -4.34 13.65
N HIS A 104 -3.86 -5.41 13.87
CA HIS A 104 -4.38 -6.77 14.00
C HIS A 104 -5.45 -6.89 15.07
N PHE A 105 -5.17 -6.39 16.27
CA PHE A 105 -6.14 -6.44 17.38
C PHE A 105 -7.43 -5.66 17.08
N ALA A 106 -7.33 -4.53 16.38
CA ALA A 106 -8.50 -3.77 15.97
C ALA A 106 -9.29 -4.47 14.83
N GLU A 107 -8.60 -5.18 13.95
CA GLU A 107 -9.19 -5.89 12.81
C GLU A 107 -9.92 -7.16 13.24
N THR A 108 -9.19 -8.07 13.90
CA THR A 108 -9.67 -9.42 14.24
C THR A 108 -10.39 -9.46 15.58
N GLY A 109 -10.21 -8.44 16.41
CA GLY A 109 -10.77 -8.37 17.74
C GLY A 109 -9.95 -9.14 18.77
N THR A 110 -10.49 -9.20 19.97
CA THR A 110 -9.96 -9.98 21.11
C THR A 110 -11.11 -10.68 21.82
N ILE A 111 -10.81 -11.49 22.82
CA ILE A 111 -11.83 -12.13 23.67
C ILE A 111 -12.85 -11.13 24.26
N ASN A 112 -12.47 -9.87 24.46
CA ASN A 112 -13.29 -8.83 25.08
C ASN A 112 -13.76 -7.73 24.11
N GLN A 113 -13.40 -7.80 22.82
CA GLN A 113 -13.72 -6.77 21.84
C GLN A 113 -13.95 -7.41 20.48
N THR A 114 -15.08 -7.13 19.84
CA THR A 114 -15.34 -7.59 18.47
C THR A 114 -14.41 -6.91 17.46
N GLY A 115 -14.00 -7.66 16.44
CA GLY A 115 -13.19 -7.14 15.33
C GLY A 115 -13.98 -6.12 14.51
N GLN A 116 -13.30 -5.04 14.10
CA GLN A 116 -13.92 -4.00 13.28
C GLN A 116 -13.91 -4.36 11.78
N HIS A 117 -13.05 -5.30 11.38
CA HIS A 117 -12.89 -5.76 9.99
C HIS A 117 -12.69 -4.60 8.99
N PHE A 118 -12.02 -3.53 9.40
CA PHE A 118 -11.88 -2.31 8.62
C PHE A 118 -10.91 -2.50 7.45
N MET A 119 -9.86 -3.31 7.59
CA MET A 119 -8.92 -3.60 6.50
C MET A 119 -9.61 -4.42 5.41
N GLN A 120 -10.27 -5.51 5.78
CA GLN A 120 -10.98 -6.37 4.84
C GLN A 120 -12.12 -5.62 4.12
N ARG A 121 -12.88 -4.80 4.85
CA ARG A 121 -13.93 -3.96 4.25
C ARG A 121 -13.35 -2.93 3.29
N THR A 122 -12.25 -2.30 3.66
CA THR A 122 -11.58 -1.33 2.78
C THR A 122 -11.12 -2.00 1.49
N GLU A 123 -10.52 -3.19 1.56
CA GLU A 123 -10.08 -3.95 0.39
C GLU A 123 -11.24 -4.25 -0.57
N LEU A 124 -12.39 -4.70 -0.04
CA LEU A 124 -13.57 -5.00 -0.83
C LEU A 124 -14.17 -3.75 -1.47
N GLU A 125 -14.25 -2.64 -0.73
CA GLU A 125 -14.84 -1.39 -1.21
C GLU A 125 -13.99 -0.73 -2.32
N ILE A 126 -12.67 -0.72 -2.18
CA ILE A 126 -11.78 0.01 -3.11
C ILE A 126 -11.40 -0.80 -4.35
N LYS A 127 -11.69 -2.10 -4.40
CA LYS A 127 -11.19 -3.01 -5.43
C LYS A 127 -11.47 -2.51 -6.85
N GLU A 128 -12.71 -2.10 -7.12
CA GLU A 128 -13.12 -1.61 -8.44
C GLU A 128 -12.48 -0.26 -8.79
N GLU A 129 -12.37 0.64 -7.81
CA GLU A 129 -11.76 1.96 -7.97
C GLU A 129 -10.24 1.86 -8.20
N VAL A 130 -9.57 0.93 -7.53
CA VAL A 130 -8.14 0.65 -7.75
C VAL A 130 -7.88 0.16 -9.17
N ILE A 131 -8.76 -0.70 -9.70
CA ILE A 131 -8.68 -1.21 -11.07
C ILE A 131 -8.94 -0.08 -12.07
N SER A 132 -9.93 0.78 -11.82
CA SER A 132 -10.23 1.89 -12.72
C SER A 132 -9.09 2.92 -12.77
N ILE A 133 -8.52 3.31 -11.62
CA ILE A 133 -7.35 4.21 -11.56
C ILE A 133 -6.17 3.60 -12.32
N MET A 134 -5.93 2.30 -12.16
CA MET A 134 -4.84 1.62 -12.85
C MET A 134 -5.08 1.60 -14.36
N ALA A 135 -6.30 1.30 -14.80
CA ALA A 135 -6.68 1.29 -16.21
C ALA A 135 -6.57 2.67 -16.87
N GLU A 136 -6.98 3.74 -16.18
CA GLU A 136 -6.84 5.12 -16.66
C GLU A 136 -5.39 5.51 -16.86
N VAL A 137 -4.52 5.19 -15.88
CA VAL A 137 -3.08 5.46 -16.01
C VAL A 137 -2.47 4.65 -17.14
N PHE A 138 -2.88 3.39 -17.29
CA PHE A 138 -2.38 2.53 -18.34
C PHE A 138 -2.76 3.02 -19.74
N LYS A 139 -4.03 3.42 -19.94
CA LYS A 139 -4.49 4.04 -21.18
C LYS A 139 -3.72 5.30 -21.52
N LYS A 140 -3.58 6.21 -20.53
CA LYS A 140 -2.87 7.48 -20.71
C LYS A 140 -1.40 7.29 -21.08
N GLU A 141 -0.71 6.33 -20.47
CA GLU A 141 0.71 6.08 -20.70
C GLU A 141 0.99 5.33 -22.01
N LEU A 142 0.02 4.56 -22.52
CA LEU A 142 0.11 3.88 -23.81
C LEU A 142 -0.51 4.66 -24.97
N GLY A 143 -1.14 5.81 -24.71
CA GLY A 143 -1.82 6.61 -25.73
C GLY A 143 -3.07 5.95 -26.31
N LEU A 144 -3.75 5.14 -25.50
CA LEU A 144 -4.99 4.42 -25.83
C LEU A 144 -6.25 5.16 -25.37
#